data_AF-A0A7W5AXI7-F1
#
_entry.id   AF-A0A7W5AXI7-F1
#
_cell.length_a   1.000
_cell.length_b   1.000
_cell.length_c   1.000
_cell.angle_alpha   90.00
_cell.angle_beta   90.00
_cell.angle_gamma   90.00
#
_symmetry.space_group_name_H-M   'P 1'
#
loop_
_entity.id
_entity.type
_entity.pdbx_description
1 polymer ?
#
loop_
_entity_poly.entity_id
_entity_poly.type
_entity_poly.pdbx_seq_one_letter_code
_entity_poly.pdbx_strand_id
1 'polypeptide(L)'
;MAKDDMQYEEPEIIYIPDEEGNEEEFEVVMKFEVDGSDQKYMMVVPLNPDEDDEEAEEVYAFRYEEEGDDLKLYTIEDEEEWNMVEETFNTLLGEIDEND
;
A
#
# COMPACT_ATOMS: atom_id res chain seq x y z
N MET A 1 -28.20 4.48 20.92
CA MET A 1 -27.59 3.21 20.47
C MET A 1 -26.31 3.58 19.76
N ALA A 2 -25.19 3.59 20.49
CA ALA A 2 -23.88 3.67 19.87
C ALA A 2 -23.72 2.35 19.13
N LYS A 3 -23.66 2.41 17.79
CA LYS A 3 -23.36 1.24 16.99
C LYS A 3 -21.87 0.99 17.18
N ASP A 4 -21.64 -0.04 17.98
CA ASP A 4 -20.43 -0.80 18.14
C ASP A 4 -19.57 -0.77 16.86
N ASP A 5 -18.41 -0.17 17.07
CA ASP A 5 -17.21 -0.09 16.25
C ASP A 5 -16.71 -1.52 15.97
N MET A 6 -17.39 -2.23 15.07
CA MET A 6 -16.80 -3.38 14.38
C MET A 6 -16.24 -2.84 13.08
N GLN A 7 -15.06 -2.21 13.17
CA GLN A 7 -14.19 -2.00 12.03
C GLN A 7 -13.76 -3.39 11.57
N TYR A 8 -14.64 -4.07 10.83
CA TYR A 8 -14.16 -4.98 9.82
C TYR A 8 -13.32 -4.08 8.93
N GLU A 9 -12.00 -4.22 8.98
CA GLU A 9 -11.11 -3.63 7.99
C GLU A 9 -11.52 -4.29 6.66
N GLU A 10 -12.52 -3.71 6.00
CA GLU A 10 -12.83 -4.04 4.63
C GLU A 10 -11.54 -3.76 3.86
N PRO A 11 -11.02 -4.73 3.09
CA PRO A 11 -9.80 -4.51 2.32
C PRO A 11 -9.97 -3.24 1.49
N GLU A 12 -9.08 -2.28 1.69
CA GLU A 12 -9.15 -0.98 1.01
C GLU A 12 -8.64 -1.20 -0.41
N ILE A 13 -9.55 -1.48 -1.34
CA ILE A 13 -9.24 -1.69 -2.75
C ILE A 13 -9.15 -0.34 -3.44
N ILE A 14 -8.03 -0.10 -4.12
CA ILE A 14 -7.81 1.07 -4.95
C ILE A 14 -7.59 0.68 -6.41
N TYR A 15 -7.91 1.61 -7.30
CA TYR A 15 -7.75 1.46 -8.74
C TYR A 15 -6.61 2.34 -9.18
N ILE A 16 -5.50 1.74 -9.63
CA ILE A 16 -4.34 2.47 -10.14
C ILE A 16 -4.32 2.29 -11.66
N PRO A 17 -4.30 3.39 -12.45
CA PRO A 17 -4.07 3.29 -13.87
C PRO A 17 -2.60 2.96 -14.16
N ASP A 18 -2.36 1.92 -14.97
CA ASP A 18 -1.03 1.55 -15.45
C ASP A 18 -0.51 2.53 -16.54
N GLU A 19 0.71 2.33 -17.03
CA GLU A 19 1.30 3.11 -18.13
C GLU A 19 0.50 3.05 -19.44
N GLU A 20 -0.22 1.97 -19.71
CA GLU A 20 -1.14 1.80 -20.83
C GLU A 20 -2.52 2.44 -20.58
N GLY A 21 -2.80 2.86 -19.33
CA GLY A 21 -4.04 3.48 -18.91
C GLY A 21 -5.15 2.49 -18.56
N ASN A 22 -4.81 1.22 -18.32
CA ASN A 22 -5.75 0.24 -17.79
C ASN A 22 -5.84 0.38 -16.27
N GLU A 23 -7.05 0.29 -15.72
CA GLU A 23 -7.26 0.33 -14.28
C GLU A 23 -6.98 -1.05 -13.69
N GLU A 24 -5.93 -1.16 -12.89
CA GLU A 24 -5.60 -2.36 -12.12
C GLU A 24 -6.12 -2.25 -10.68
N GLU A 25 -6.62 -3.36 -10.16
CA GLU A 25 -7.19 -3.47 -8.82
C GLU A 25 -6.12 -3.89 -7.82
N PHE A 26 -5.85 -3.01 -6.86
CA PHE A 26 -4.85 -3.23 -5.82
C PHE A 26 -5.49 -3.18 -4.44
N GLU A 27 -5.12 -4.09 -3.56
CA GLU A 27 -5.52 -4.10 -2.16
C GLU A 27 -4.46 -3.38 -1.32
N VAL A 28 -4.88 -2.36 -0.56
CA VAL A 28 -4.01 -1.67 0.39
C VAL A 28 -3.80 -2.58 1.59
N VAL A 29 -2.58 -3.09 1.70
CA VAL A 29 -2.11 -3.87 2.86
C VAL A 29 -1.85 -2.94 4.03
N MET A 30 -1.22 -1.79 3.78
CA MET A 30 -0.82 -0.85 4.83
C MET A 30 -0.54 0.55 4.28
N LYS A 31 -0.74 1.57 5.11
CA LYS A 31 -0.31 2.96 4.84
C LYS A 31 0.41 3.54 6.05
N PHE A 32 1.50 4.25 5.80
CA PHE A 32 2.29 4.90 6.84
C PHE A 32 2.89 6.22 6.34
N GLU A 33 3.31 7.06 7.27
CA GLU A 33 3.99 8.32 7.00
C GLU A 33 5.43 8.23 7.53
N VAL A 34 6.39 8.76 6.78
CA VAL A 34 7.79 8.76 7.22
C VAL A 34 7.99 9.94 8.17
N ASP A 35 8.34 9.64 9.43
CA ASP A 35 8.56 10.66 10.47
C ASP A 35 9.64 11.68 10.02
N GLY A 36 9.26 12.96 10.02
CA GLY A 36 10.11 14.06 9.56
C GLY A 36 9.98 14.43 8.08
N SER A 37 9.09 13.76 7.32
CA SER A 37 8.67 14.16 5.97
C SER A 37 7.14 14.26 5.89
N ASP A 38 6.61 15.18 5.08
CA ASP A 38 5.19 15.18 4.68
C ASP A 38 4.86 14.10 3.63
N GLN A 39 5.74 13.09 3.49
CA GLN A 39 5.63 12.04 2.49
C GLN A 39 4.90 10.85 3.08
N LYS A 40 3.84 10.43 2.40
CA LYS A 40 3.01 9.30 2.81
C LYS A 40 3.24 8.14 1.86
N TYR A 41 3.28 6.95 2.41
CA TYR A 41 3.59 5.72 1.69
C TYR A 41 2.45 4.72 1.92
N MET A 42 2.18 3.94 0.89
CA MET A 42 1.19 2.89 0.92
C MET A 42 1.71 1.65 0.20
N MET A 43 1.43 0.51 0.79
CA MET A 43 1.81 -0.80 0.27
C MET A 43 0.56 -1.50 -0.20
N VAL A 44 0.63 -2.00 -1.42
CA VAL A 44 -0.49 -2.60 -2.10
C VAL A 44 -0.09 -3.90 -2.76
N VAL A 45 -1.05 -4.81 -2.88
CA VAL A 45 -0.88 -6.08 -3.61
C VAL A 45 -1.91 -6.17 -4.72
N PRO A 46 -1.57 -6.73 -5.89
CA PRO A 46 -2.53 -6.92 -6.95
C PRO A 46 -3.60 -7.93 -6.50
N LEU A 47 -4.87 -7.57 -6.62
CA LEU A 47 -5.98 -8.46 -6.26
C LEU A 47 -6.16 -9.61 -7.24
N ASN A 48 -5.76 -9.38 -8.49
CA ASN A 48 -5.82 -10.35 -9.56
C ASN A 48 -4.46 -10.39 -10.25
N PRO A 49 -3.44 -11.03 -9.64
CA PRO A 49 -2.17 -11.23 -10.32
C PRO A 49 -2.47 -11.91 -11.66
N ASP A 50 -1.87 -11.43 -12.74
CA ASP A 50 -1.99 -12.08 -14.04
C ASP A 50 -1.67 -13.58 -13.87
N GLU A 51 -2.54 -14.46 -14.38
CA GLU A 51 -2.39 -15.92 -14.23
C GLU A 51 -1.09 -16.46 -14.85
N ASP A 52 -0.34 -15.64 -15.60
CA ASP A 52 0.97 -15.95 -16.18
C ASP A 52 2.14 -15.70 -15.20
N ASP A 53 1.92 -14.98 -14.09
CA ASP A 53 2.90 -14.69 -13.05
C ASP A 53 2.66 -15.58 -11.81
N GLU A 54 2.89 -16.89 -11.99
CA GLU A 54 2.62 -17.96 -10.99
C GLU A 54 3.47 -17.89 -9.69
N GLU A 55 4.35 -16.90 -9.48
CA GLU A 55 5.42 -17.04 -8.46
C GLU A 55 5.61 -15.91 -7.43
N ALA A 56 4.85 -14.82 -7.43
CA ALA A 56 4.94 -13.88 -6.31
C ALA A 56 3.65 -13.08 -6.08
N GLU A 57 3.14 -13.11 -4.84
CA GLU A 57 2.38 -11.99 -4.30
C GLU A 57 3.33 -10.78 -4.24
N GLU A 58 3.58 -10.15 -5.39
CA GLU A 58 4.47 -8.99 -5.50
C GLU A 58 3.80 -7.80 -4.80
N VAL A 59 4.43 -7.33 -3.72
CA VAL A 59 3.98 -6.16 -2.98
C VAL A 59 4.57 -4.92 -3.66
N TYR A 60 3.72 -3.97 -4.02
CA TYR A 60 4.11 -2.69 -4.58
C TYR A 60 4.02 -1.60 -3.52
N ALA A 61 5.02 -0.71 -3.49
CA ALA A 61 4.98 0.47 -2.64
C ALA A 61 4.86 1.74 -3.49
N PHE A 62 3.90 2.58 -3.13
CA PHE A 62 3.67 3.87 -3.75
C PHE A 62 3.76 4.98 -2.70
N ARG A 63 4.39 6.08 -3.08
CA ARG A 63 4.31 7.33 -2.31
C ARG A 63 3.09 8.11 -2.81
N TYR A 64 2.26 8.59 -1.90
CA TYR A 64 1.14 9.44 -2.22
C TYR A 64 1.27 10.82 -1.59
N GLU A 65 0.90 11.85 -2.35
CA GLU A 65 0.87 13.24 -1.89
C GLU A 65 -0.54 13.80 -2.08
N GLU A 66 -1.09 14.39 -1.02
CA GLU A 66 -2.37 15.09 -1.08
C GLU A 66 -2.14 16.54 -1.49
N GLU A 67 -2.44 16.88 -2.75
CA GLU A 67 -2.45 18.25 -3.27
C GLU A 67 -3.88 18.80 -3.33
N GLY A 68 -4.42 19.18 -2.18
CA GLY A 68 -5.77 19.75 -2.07
C GLY A 68 -6.85 18.66 -2.09
N ASP A 69 -7.65 18.62 -3.15
CA ASP A 69 -8.63 17.55 -3.41
C ASP A 69 -8.06 16.45 -4.34
N ASP A 70 -6.83 16.63 -4.82
CA ASP A 70 -6.15 15.73 -5.74
C ASP A 70 -5.15 14.86 -4.99
N LEU A 71 -5.10 13.56 -5.30
CA LEU A 71 -4.16 12.61 -4.71
C LEU A 71 -3.20 12.15 -5.80
N LYS A 72 -1.91 12.48 -5.64
CA LYS A 72 -0.87 12.11 -6.59
C LYS A 72 -0.11 10.90 -6.09
N LEU A 73 -0.10 9.84 -6.88
CA LEU A 73 0.67 8.62 -6.64
C LEU A 73 2.02 8.72 -7.39
N TYR A 74 3.08 8.28 -6.72
CA TYR A 74 4.45 8.23 -7.22
C TYR A 74 4.99 6.82 -6.96
N THR A 75 5.53 6.20 -7.99
CA THR A 75 6.26 4.94 -7.89
C THR A 75 7.59 5.16 -7.17
N ILE A 76 7.99 4.18 -6.36
CA ILE A 76 9.28 4.20 -5.65
C ILE A 76 10.27 3.40 -6.49
N GLU A 77 11.09 4.10 -7.28
CA GLU A 77 12.15 3.48 -8.09
C GLU A 77 13.51 3.46 -7.39
N ASP A 78 13.65 4.25 -6.32
CA ASP A 78 14.91 4.41 -5.60
C ASP A 78 15.11 3.29 -4.56
N GLU A 79 16.23 2.57 -4.64
CA GLU A 79 16.55 1.48 -3.70
C GLU A 79 16.61 1.97 -2.25
N GLU A 80 17.07 3.21 -2.00
CA GLU A 80 17.22 3.73 -0.64
C GLU A 80 15.84 4.00 -0.01
N GLU A 81 14.90 4.56 -0.79
CA GLU A 81 13.50 4.69 -0.36
C GLU A 81 12.83 3.33 -0.19
N TRP A 82 13.07 2.39 -1.11
CA TRP A 82 12.51 1.04 -1.01
C TRP A 82 12.95 0.33 0.28
N ASN A 83 14.25 0.40 0.62
CA ASN A 83 14.77 -0.17 1.85
C ASN A 83 14.07 0.42 3.09
N MET A 84 13.80 1.72 3.11
CA MET A 84 13.09 2.35 4.23
C MET A 84 11.65 1.84 4.36
N VAL A 85 10.94 1.70 3.24
CA VAL A 85 9.58 1.15 3.21
C VAL A 85 9.58 -0.31 3.66
N GLU A 86 10.51 -1.10 3.12
CA GLU A 86 10.67 -2.51 3.45
C GLU A 86 11.04 -2.74 4.92
N GLU A 87 11.95 -1.95 5.51
CA GLU A 87 12.29 -2.03 6.93
C GLU A 87 11.08 -1.69 7.82
N THR A 88 10.33 -0.65 7.44
CA THR A 88 9.10 -0.25 8.16
C THR A 88 8.06 -1.35 8.07
N PHE A 89 7.87 -1.92 6.88
CA PHE A 89 6.94 -3.02 6.64
C PHE A 89 7.29 -4.28 7.42
N ASN A 90 8.55 -4.73 7.36
CA ASN A 90 8.99 -5.91 8.12
C ASN A 90 8.84 -5.70 9.63
N THR A 91 9.07 -4.47 10.11
CA THR A 91 8.86 -4.13 11.52
C THR A 91 7.38 -4.23 11.89
N LEU A 92 6.49 -3.62 11.09
CA LEU A 92 5.06 -3.60 11.35
C LEU A 92 4.42 -4.99 11.18
N LEU A 93 4.79 -5.75 10.14
CA LEU A 93 4.36 -7.14 9.99
C LEU A 93 4.83 -8.01 11.14
N GLY A 94 6.07 -7.83 11.61
CA GLY A 94 6.57 -8.53 12.79
C GLY A 94 5.73 -8.25 14.04
N GLU A 95 5.26 -7.02 14.23
CA GLU A 95 4.37 -6.67 15.35
C GLU A 95 2.94 -7.23 15.19
N ILE A 96 2.45 -7.39 13.96
CA ILE A 96 1.13 -7.94 13.65
C ILE A 96 1.10 -9.46 13.82
N ASP A 97 2.15 -10.17 13.39
CA ASP A 97 2.28 -11.64 13.51
C ASP A 97 2.46 -12.10 14.98
N GLU A 98 3.03 -11.25 15.86
CA GLU A 98 3.17 -11.56 17.29
C GLU A 98 1.88 -11.35 18.12
N ASN A 99 0.75 -10.96 17.50
CA ASN A 99 -0.53 -10.73 18.20
C ASN A 99 -1.56 -11.89 18.11
N ASP A 100 -1.18 -13.08 17.65
CA ASP A 100 -2.03 -14.31 17.72
C ASP A 100 -1.72 -15.21 18.93
#